data_AF-A0A2N2VS42-F1
#
_entry.id   AF-A0A2N2VS42-F1
#
_cell.length_a   1.000
_cell.length_b   1.000
_cell.length_c   1.000
_cell.angle_alpha   90.00
_cell.angle_beta   90.00
_cell.angle_gamma   90.00
#
_symmetry.space_group_name_H-M   'P 1'
#
loop_
_entity.id
_entity.type
_entity.pdbx_description
1 polymer ?
#
loop_
_entity_poly.entity_id
_entity_poly.type
_entity_poly.pdbx_seq_one_letter_code
_entity_poly.pdbx_strand_id
1 'polypeptide(L)'
;MLELNSSLRRTLRARAHNLHPVVSISQKGLSETVLAEIDRCLKAHELIKVRVYDVEHKGRDALLTEICTRLDAAPVQHIGNVLVVFREHPEAPKAVPRPAKKPNSGARKEPPAKPATLRRRTGR
;
A
#
# COMPACT_ATOMS: atom_id res chain seq x y z
N MET A 1 -3.01 -7.86 -4.28
CA MET A 1 -2.70 -6.43 -4.06
C MET A 1 -1.85 -5.95 -5.22
N LEU A 2 -2.34 -4.94 -5.93
CA LEU A 2 -1.68 -4.41 -7.11
C LEU A 2 -0.62 -3.37 -6.73
N GLU A 3 0.54 -3.44 -7.37
CA GLU A 3 1.60 -2.45 -7.23
C GLU A 3 1.49 -1.37 -8.30
N LEU A 4 1.33 -0.12 -7.88
CA LEU A 4 1.22 1.02 -8.79
C LEU A 4 2.58 1.65 -9.04
N ASN A 5 2.86 1.96 -10.31
CA ASN A 5 4.03 2.76 -10.67
C ASN A 5 3.97 4.16 -10.04
N SER A 6 5.12 4.73 -9.65
CA SER A 6 5.20 6.04 -9.00
C SER A 6 4.57 7.16 -9.83
N SER A 7 4.69 7.10 -11.17
CA SER A 7 4.07 8.08 -12.07
C SER A 7 2.54 7.98 -12.03
N LEU A 8 2.01 6.75 -12.12
CA LEU A 8 0.57 6.49 -12.05
C LEU A 8 -0.01 6.89 -10.68
N ARG A 9 0.70 6.59 -9.59
CA ARG A 9 0.31 7.01 -8.23
C ARG A 9 0.14 8.53 -8.11
N ARG A 10 1.03 9.32 -8.73
CA ARG A 10 0.93 10.78 -8.72
C ARG A 10 -0.32 11.27 -9.46
N THR A 11 -0.60 10.70 -10.63
CA THR A 11 -1.81 11.01 -11.41
C THR A 11 -3.08 10.63 -10.65
N LEU A 12 -3.14 9.44 -10.07
CA LEU A 12 -4.28 8.98 -9.27
C LEU A 12 -4.48 9.85 -8.02
N ARG A 13 -3.40 10.31 -7.37
CA ARG A 13 -3.48 11.23 -6.23
C ARG A 13 -4.10 12.58 -6.61
N ALA A 14 -3.72 13.12 -7.77
CA ALA A 14 -4.30 14.36 -8.29
C ALA A 14 -5.80 14.19 -8.60
N ARG A 15 -6.17 13.08 -9.26
CA ARG A 15 -7.58 12.75 -9.52
C ARG A 15 -8.37 12.56 -8.23
N ALA A 16 -7.80 11.85 -7.27
CA ALA A 16 -8.43 11.59 -6.00
C ALA A 16 -8.75 12.89 -5.27
N HIS A 17 -7.87 13.91 -5.30
CA HIS A 17 -8.08 15.14 -4.52
C HIS A 17 -9.48 15.76 -4.70
N ASN A 18 -10.00 15.80 -5.93
CA ASN A 18 -11.30 16.36 -6.26
C ASN A 18 -12.50 15.43 -6.00
N LEU A 19 -12.27 14.15 -5.68
CA LEU A 19 -13.34 13.20 -5.40
C LEU A 19 -13.85 13.34 -3.97
N HIS A 20 -15.14 13.09 -3.76
CA HIS A 20 -15.73 12.95 -2.44
C HIS A 20 -15.65 11.49 -1.97
N PRO A 21 -15.56 11.23 -0.64
CA PRO A 21 -15.65 9.88 -0.11
C PRO A 21 -17.02 9.27 -0.42
N VAL A 22 -17.02 8.16 -1.15
CA VAL A 22 -18.25 7.46 -1.57
C VAL A 22 -18.67 6.39 -0.57
N VAL A 23 -17.71 5.79 0.15
CA VAL A 23 -17.96 4.77 1.16
C VAL A 23 -17.41 5.23 2.51
N SER A 24 -18.13 4.87 3.57
CA SER A 24 -17.78 5.18 4.95
C SER A 24 -17.73 3.91 5.80
N ILE A 25 -16.64 3.68 6.53
CA ILE A 25 -16.46 2.60 7.50
C ILE A 25 -16.74 3.17 8.89
N SER A 26 -17.80 2.69 9.52
CA SER A 26 -18.22 3.07 10.89
C SER A 26 -17.41 2.31 11.96
N GLN A 27 -17.66 2.60 13.24
CA GLN A 27 -16.95 1.99 14.38
C GLN A 27 -17.05 0.46 14.46
N LYS A 28 -18.06 -0.15 13.82
CA LYS A 28 -18.17 -1.61 13.68
C LYS A 28 -17.07 -2.24 12.81
N GLY A 29 -16.24 -1.42 12.17
CA GLY A 29 -15.15 -1.87 11.31
C GLY A 29 -15.63 -2.37 9.95
N LEU A 30 -14.83 -3.23 9.35
CA LEU A 30 -15.03 -3.73 8.00
C LEU A 30 -16.02 -4.90 8.01
N SER A 31 -17.23 -4.63 7.54
CA SER A 31 -18.29 -5.64 7.38
C SER A 31 -18.40 -6.09 5.92
N GLU A 32 -18.97 -7.26 5.69
CA GLU A 32 -19.17 -7.85 4.36
C GLU A 32 -20.03 -6.95 3.46
N THR A 33 -21.03 -6.26 4.02
CA THR A 33 -21.85 -5.27 3.31
C THR A 33 -20.99 -4.12 2.79
N VAL A 34 -20.11 -3.58 3.64
CA VAL A 34 -19.21 -2.49 3.27
C VAL A 34 -18.21 -2.96 2.22
N LEU A 35 -17.69 -4.18 2.36
CA LEU A 35 -16.82 -4.81 1.36
C LEU A 35 -17.51 -4.91 -0.02
N ALA A 36 -18.78 -5.33 -0.04
CA ALA A 36 -19.57 -5.41 -1.26
C ALA A 36 -19.87 -4.04 -1.87
N GLU A 37 -20.11 -3.01 -1.05
CA GLU A 37 -20.25 -1.63 -1.52
C GLU A 37 -18.95 -1.09 -2.11
N ILE A 38 -17.82 -1.33 -1.45
CA ILE A 38 -16.49 -0.95 -1.96
C ILE A 38 -16.24 -1.61 -3.31
N ASP A 39 -16.53 -2.91 -3.47
CA ASP A 39 -16.41 -3.61 -4.76
C ASP A 39 -17.30 -2.97 -5.85
N ARG A 40 -18.56 -2.66 -5.56
CA ARG A 40 -19.46 -1.99 -6.50
C ARG A 40 -18.94 -0.61 -6.90
N CYS A 41 -18.49 0.19 -5.95
CA CYS A 41 -17.94 1.51 -6.21
C CYS A 41 -16.63 1.44 -7.01
N LEU A 42 -15.75 0.48 -6.71
CA LEU A 42 -14.53 0.25 -7.49
C LEU A 42 -14.84 -0.15 -8.93
N LYS A 43 -15.87 -0.99 -9.16
CA LYS A 43 -16.32 -1.34 -10.53
C LYS A 43 -16.88 -0.14 -11.30
N ALA A 44 -17.55 0.80 -10.63
CA ALA A 44 -18.16 1.96 -11.27
C ALA A 44 -17.19 3.12 -11.52
N HIS A 45 -16.26 3.37 -10.59
CA HIS A 45 -15.43 4.58 -10.59
C HIS A 45 -13.94 4.33 -10.70
N GLU A 46 -13.47 3.08 -10.56
CA GLU A 46 -12.06 2.62 -10.56
C GLU A 46 -11.19 3.19 -9.43
N LEU A 47 -11.40 4.45 -9.04
CA LEU A 47 -10.72 5.20 -8.00
C LEU A 47 -11.75 5.72 -7.01
N ILE A 48 -11.63 5.31 -5.75
CA ILE A 48 -12.57 5.71 -4.69
C ILE A 48 -11.84 6.21 -3.45
N LYS A 49 -12.54 7.08 -2.71
CA LYS A 49 -12.18 7.49 -1.36
C LYS A 49 -13.09 6.77 -0.37
N VAL A 50 -12.48 6.12 0.61
CA VAL A 50 -13.15 5.47 1.73
C VAL A 50 -12.84 6.24 3.00
N ARG A 51 -13.86 6.75 3.69
CA ARG A 51 -13.70 7.42 4.98
C ARG A 51 -13.81 6.41 6.10
N VAL A 52 -12.91 6.45 7.07
CA VAL A 52 -12.89 5.53 8.22
C VAL A 52 -13.10 6.33 9.49
N TYR A 53 -14.08 5.94 10.30
CA TYR A 53 -14.36 6.59 11.58
C TYR A 53 -13.77 5.78 12.72
N ASP A 54 -13.22 6.47 13.73
CA ASP A 54 -12.81 5.90 15.02
C ASP A 54 -11.74 4.81 15.01
N VAL A 55 -10.93 4.72 13.94
CA VAL A 55 -9.82 3.75 13.87
C VAL A 55 -8.50 4.49 14.09
N GLU A 56 -7.60 3.93 14.90
CA GLU A 56 -6.22 4.42 15.07
C GLU A 56 -5.43 4.31 13.75
N HIS A 57 -4.37 5.12 13.60
CA HIS A 57 -3.48 5.09 12.43
C HIS A 57 -3.03 3.67 12.02
N LYS A 58 -2.64 2.80 12.98
CA LYS A 58 -2.25 1.41 12.69
C LYS A 58 -3.40 0.55 12.17
N GLY A 59 -4.60 0.71 12.75
CA GLY A 59 -5.79 -0.02 12.30
C GLY A 59 -6.22 0.36 10.89
N ARG A 60 -6.04 1.63 10.50
CA ARG A 60 -6.37 2.11 9.15
C ARG A 60 -5.48 1.49 8.08
N ASP A 61 -4.18 1.34 8.36
CA ASP A 61 -3.23 0.73 7.43
C ASP A 61 -3.51 -0.79 7.26
N ALA A 62 -3.86 -1.45 8.37
CA ALA A 62 -4.32 -2.84 8.34
C ALA A 62 -5.61 -2.99 7.53
N LEU A 63 -6.61 -2.11 7.74
CA LEU A 63 -7.85 -2.09 6.96
C LEU A 63 -7.59 -1.86 5.47
N LEU A 64 -6.75 -0.89 5.15
CA LEU A 64 -6.36 -0.61 3.77
C LEU A 64 -5.75 -1.84 3.11
N THR A 65 -4.82 -2.51 3.81
CA THR A 65 -4.16 -3.73 3.34
C THR A 65 -5.16 -4.87 3.17
N GLU A 66 -6.09 -5.05 4.11
CA GLU A 66 -7.13 -6.08 4.05
C GLU A 66 -8.08 -5.85 2.86
N ILE A 67 -8.58 -4.62 2.67
CA ILE A 67 -9.41 -4.26 1.52
C ILE A 67 -8.68 -4.55 0.21
N CYS A 68 -7.42 -4.10 0.10
CA CYS A 68 -6.61 -4.30 -1.10
C CYS A 68 -6.32 -5.77 -1.38
N THR A 69 -6.21 -6.59 -0.33
CA THR A 69 -6.01 -8.04 -0.45
C THR A 69 -7.29 -8.76 -0.87
N ARG A 70 -8.43 -8.39 -0.28
CA ARG A 70 -9.74 -9.02 -0.55
C ARG A 70 -10.28 -8.68 -1.94
N LEU A 71 -10.10 -7.43 -2.38
CA LEU A 71 -10.67 -6.91 -3.63
C LEU A 71 -9.67 -6.85 -4.79
N ASP A 72 -8.46 -7.36 -4.57
CA ASP A 72 -7.31 -7.23 -5.46
C ASP A 72 -7.17 -5.80 -6.02
N ALA A 73 -7.09 -4.85 -5.08
CA ALA A 73 -6.95 -3.43 -5.37
C ALA A 73 -5.56 -2.91 -4.96
N ALA A 74 -5.27 -1.67 -5.33
CA ALA A 74 -4.04 -0.97 -5.01
C ALA A 74 -4.29 0.23 -4.08
N PRO A 75 -3.48 0.43 -3.03
CA PRO A 75 -3.52 1.64 -2.24
C PRO A 75 -2.76 2.75 -2.97
N VAL A 76 -3.41 3.90 -3.12
CA VAL A 76 -2.79 5.08 -3.72
C VAL A 76 -2.19 5.97 -2.65
N GLN A 77 -3.00 6.32 -1.65
CA GLN A 77 -2.66 7.28 -0.61
C GLN A 77 -3.54 7.07 0.62
N HIS A 78 -2.95 7.28 1.80
CA HIS A 78 -3.65 7.42 3.07
C HIS A 78 -3.58 8.89 3.51
N ILE A 79 -4.73 9.50 3.83
CA ILE A 79 -4.84 10.90 4.28
C ILE A 79 -5.69 10.93 5.55
N GLY A 80 -5.04 10.92 6.73
CA GLY A 80 -5.74 11.01 8.01
C GLY A 80 -6.75 9.87 8.19
N ASN A 81 -8.03 10.15 8.07
CA ASN A 81 -9.12 9.19 8.16
C ASN A 81 -9.73 8.80 6.79
N VAL A 82 -9.11 9.21 5.69
CA VAL A 82 -9.55 8.90 4.33
C VAL A 82 -8.51 8.02 3.64
N LEU A 83 -8.97 6.93 3.06
CA LEU A 83 -8.19 5.96 2.31
C LEU A 83 -8.51 6.09 0.82
N VAL A 84 -7.48 6.15 -0.01
CA VAL A 84 -7.62 6.20 -1.47
C VAL A 84 -7.25 4.84 -2.05
N VAL A 85 -8.21 4.18 -2.68
CA VAL A 85 -8.07 2.84 -3.24
C VAL A 85 -8.38 2.90 -4.74
N PHE A 86 -7.56 2.20 -5.53
CA PHE A 86 -7.70 2.11 -6.97
C PHE A 86 -7.73 0.64 -7.43
N ARG A 87 -8.55 0.34 -8.44
CA ARG A 87 -8.58 -0.96 -9.11
C ARG A 87 -8.66 -0.73 -10.62
N GLU A 88 -7.76 -1.37 -11.38
CA GLU A 88 -7.81 -1.35 -12.84
C GLU A 88 -8.89 -2.31 -13.35
N HIS A 89 -9.67 -1.89 -14.36
CA HIS A 89 -10.59 -2.78 -15.06
C HIS A 89 -9.83 -3.79 -15.94
N PRO A 90 -10.26 -5.06 -16.00
CA PRO A 90 -9.57 -6.12 -16.75
C PRO A 90 -9.56 -5.90 -18.28
N GLU A 91 -10.28 -4.91 -18.80
CA GLU A 91 -10.36 -4.62 -20.26
C GLU A 91 -9.36 -3.55 -20.74
N ALA A 92 -8.55 -2.95 -19.84
CA ALA A 92 -7.51 -2.01 -20.25
C ALA A 92 -6.16 -2.71 -20.48
N PRO A 93 -5.51 -2.60 -21.66
CA PRO A 93 -4.24 -3.24 -21.93
C PRO A 93 -3.09 -2.57 -21.15
N LYS A 94 -2.55 -3.33 -20.19
CA LYS A 94 -1.15 -3.36 -19.69
C LYS A 94 -0.45 -2.02 -19.38
N ALA A 95 -0.13 -1.82 -18.10
CA ALA A 95 1.10 -1.15 -17.69
C ALA A 95 1.77 -1.87 -16.52
N VAL A 96 2.38 -3.03 -16.80
CA VAL A 96 3.45 -3.56 -15.94
C VAL A 96 4.62 -2.56 -15.94
N PRO A 97 5.21 -2.34 -14.76
CA PRO A 97 6.61 -2.70 -14.66
C PRO A 97 6.84 -3.51 -13.38
N ARG A 98 7.21 -4.78 -13.55
CA ARG A 98 8.05 -5.46 -12.55
C ARG A 98 9.42 -4.78 -12.60
N PRO A 99 10.09 -4.57 -11.45
CA PRO A 99 10.97 -5.65 -11.00
C PRO A 99 11.10 -5.85 -9.47
N ALA A 100 11.26 -7.14 -9.12
CA ALA A 100 12.18 -7.73 -8.13
C ALA A 100 11.97 -7.59 -6.59
N LYS A 101 11.50 -8.71 -6.01
CA LYS A 101 12.04 -9.48 -4.86
C LYS A 101 12.93 -8.76 -3.82
N LYS A 102 12.54 -8.80 -2.53
CA LYS A 102 12.95 -9.83 -1.52
C LYS A 102 12.30 -9.55 -0.14
N PRO A 103 12.00 -10.60 0.66
CA PRO A 103 11.54 -10.47 2.04
C PRO A 103 12.72 -10.15 2.96
N ASN A 104 12.58 -9.16 3.85
CA ASN A 104 13.58 -8.94 4.88
C ASN A 104 13.14 -9.59 6.20
N SER A 105 13.43 -10.88 6.36
CA SER A 105 13.64 -11.46 7.68
C SER A 105 14.99 -10.93 8.20
N GLY A 106 14.93 -9.77 8.86
CA GLY A 106 16.06 -9.20 9.58
C GLY A 106 16.35 -10.03 10.83
N ALA A 107 17.00 -11.18 10.64
CA ALA A 107 17.72 -11.86 11.70
C ALA A 107 18.80 -10.92 12.21
N ARG A 108 18.61 -10.42 13.44
CA ARG A 108 19.61 -9.72 14.22
C ARG A 108 20.82 -10.63 14.36
N LYS A 109 21.91 -10.34 13.63
CA LYS A 109 23.24 -10.84 13.98
C LYS A 109 24.13 -9.65 14.30
N GLU A 110 24.54 -9.67 15.56
CA GLU A 110 25.50 -8.80 16.24
C GLU A 110 26.81 -8.67 15.45
N PRO A 111 27.50 -7.52 15.51
CA PRO A 111 28.74 -7.31 14.77
C PRO A 111 29.95 -7.95 15.50
N PRO A 112 30.81 -8.75 14.83
CA PRO A 112 32.15 -8.99 15.33
C PRO A 112 33.07 -7.83 14.92
N ALA A 113 33.71 -7.23 15.92
CA ALA A 113 34.65 -6.14 15.77
C ALA A 113 35.97 -6.56 15.10
N LYS A 114 36.37 -5.78 14.08
CA LYS A 114 37.72 -5.39 13.61
C LYS A 114 38.77 -6.49 13.33
N PRO A 115 39.31 -6.57 12.10
CA PRO A 115 40.67 -7.04 11.86
C PRO A 115 41.63 -5.85 11.77
N ALA A 116 42.45 -5.65 12.81
CA ALA A 116 43.61 -4.74 12.74
C ALA A 116 44.78 -5.47 12.07
N THR A 117 44.96 -5.15 10.79
CA THR A 117 46.21 -5.07 10.02
C THR A 117 47.44 -5.83 10.54
N LEU A 118 47.75 -6.94 9.86
CA LEU A 118 49.06 -7.59 9.79
C LEU A 118 50.09 -6.62 9.19
N ARG A 119 50.93 -5.96 10.01
CA ARG A 119 52.19 -5.37 9.55
C ARG A 119 53.23 -6.47 9.47
N ARG A 120 53.59 -6.86 8.24
CA ARG A 120 54.72 -7.74 7.96
C ARG A 120 56.04 -7.03 8.31
N ARG A 121 56.89 -7.77 9.02
CA ARG A 121 58.32 -7.55 9.22
C ARG A 121 59.08 -7.57 7.89
N THR A 122 60.03 -6.65 7.72
CA THR A 122 61.38 -6.74 7.07
C THR A 122 61.90 -5.29 7.03
N GLY A 123 63.15 -4.89 7.28
CA GLY A 123 64.44 -5.50 7.59
C GLY A 123 65.52 -4.48 7.18
N ARG A 124 66.29 -3.93 8.13
CA ARG A 124 67.68 -3.47 7.99
C ARG A 124 68.22 -3.06 9.37
#